data_AF-A0A3R6HFM7-F1
#
_entry.id   AF-A0A3R6HFM7-F1
#
_cell.length_a   1.000
_cell.length_b   1.000
_cell.length_c   1.000
_cell.angle_alpha   90.00
_cell.angle_beta   90.00
_cell.angle_gamma   90.00
#
_symmetry.space_group_name_H-M   'P 1'
#
loop_
_entity.id
_entity.type
_entity.pdbx_description
1 polymer ?
#
loop_
_entity_poly.entity_id
_entity_poly.type
_entity_poly.pdbx_seq_one_letter_code
_entity_poly.pdbx_strand_id
1 'polypeptide(L)'
;IMNGEELLKQYYSRYGGFWRFPEMLDYCYLVNPYFNRSSIIADMQEFFPVLVSEYPSGMGVNSLLASKCWNIKQEYVIPGNGAAELIKVLMENLEGTIGVIRPTFEEYPNRLPDERVFTFVSKKADFRYDEDDLIEYFSTVPVDTLLLINPDNPSGNFISMQGIRKLADWTKQKNIQFILDESFVDFTDGYENNTCIDNSFLEEFPQMFVMKSISKSYGVPGLRLGILCSSNVDAIAKMKKQVSIWNINSFAEFFMQIYPKYKEDYKKACDQFIKTRNDFEKELKKIPFIHVMPSQANYFFLEVLPPYKPKELCAILLEKYNILASACLAKKGIEPNRYMRIAVRNHGDNAKFIKAMKDIMA
;
A
#
# COMPACT_ATOMS: atom_id res chain seq x y z
N ILE A 1 -13.61 -3.72 -33.97
CA ILE A 1 -12.44 -4.08 -33.15
C ILE A 1 -12.14 -2.85 -32.31
N MET A 2 -12.24 -2.94 -30.97
CA MET A 2 -11.90 -1.79 -30.11
C MET A 2 -10.40 -1.50 -30.25
N ASN A 3 -10.02 -0.22 -30.33
CA ASN A 3 -8.60 0.14 -30.27
C ASN A 3 -8.05 -0.10 -28.84
N GLY A 4 -6.73 -0.32 -28.71
CA GLY A 4 -6.12 -0.64 -27.41
C GLY A 4 -6.39 0.40 -26.30
N GLU A 5 -6.57 1.67 -26.63
CA GLU A 5 -6.88 2.71 -25.64
C GLU A 5 -8.32 2.64 -25.10
N GLU A 6 -9.30 2.31 -25.96
CA GLU A 6 -10.69 2.06 -25.55
C GLU A 6 -10.76 0.83 -24.65
N LEU A 7 -10.04 -0.22 -25.01
CA LEU A 7 -9.92 -1.42 -24.18
C LEU A 7 -9.31 -1.08 -22.81
N LEU A 8 -8.21 -0.33 -22.79
CA LEU A 8 -7.54 0.10 -21.56
C LEU A 8 -8.49 0.92 -20.66
N LYS A 9 -9.28 1.84 -21.24
CA LYS A 9 -10.29 2.63 -20.51
C LYS A 9 -11.34 1.74 -19.85
N GLN A 10 -11.80 0.68 -20.52
CA GLN A 10 -12.76 -0.27 -19.96
C GLN A 10 -12.16 -1.12 -18.82
N TYR A 11 -10.88 -1.46 -18.88
CA TYR A 11 -10.23 -2.15 -17.76
C TYR A 11 -10.03 -1.22 -16.56
N TYR A 12 -9.62 0.02 -16.78
CA TYR A 12 -9.44 1.00 -15.70
C TYR A 12 -10.74 1.34 -14.97
N SER A 13 -11.89 1.36 -15.64
CA SER A 13 -13.18 1.66 -14.99
C SER A 13 -13.68 0.58 -14.02
N ARG A 14 -13.06 -0.61 -14.01
CA ARG A 14 -13.48 -1.72 -13.15
C ARG A 14 -12.96 -1.64 -11.72
N TYR A 15 -11.90 -0.86 -11.46
CA TYR A 15 -11.21 -0.75 -10.17
C TYR A 15 -10.73 -2.09 -9.54
N GLY A 16 -10.80 -3.21 -10.28
CA GLY A 16 -10.47 -4.55 -9.81
C GLY A 16 -11.29 -5.64 -10.48
N GLY A 17 -11.33 -6.83 -9.86
CA GLY A 17 -12.09 -7.98 -10.38
C GLY A 17 -11.45 -8.65 -11.61
N PHE A 18 -10.14 -8.47 -11.77
CA PHE A 18 -9.37 -9.01 -12.89
C PHE A 18 -9.11 -10.52 -12.80
N TRP A 19 -9.42 -11.15 -11.66
CA TRP A 19 -9.41 -12.61 -11.49
C TRP A 19 -10.30 -13.35 -12.50
N ARG A 20 -11.24 -12.65 -13.16
CA ARG A 20 -12.07 -13.18 -14.25
C ARG A 20 -11.31 -13.34 -15.59
N PHE A 21 -10.08 -12.83 -15.65
CA PHE A 21 -9.20 -12.87 -16.82
C PHE A 21 -7.89 -13.59 -16.45
N PRO A 22 -7.92 -14.92 -16.24
CA PRO A 22 -6.80 -15.67 -15.65
C PRO A 22 -5.50 -15.62 -16.49
N GLU A 23 -5.62 -15.41 -17.80
CA GLU A 23 -4.48 -15.29 -18.70
C GLU A 23 -3.83 -13.89 -18.69
N MET A 24 -4.49 -12.89 -18.09
CA MET A 24 -4.00 -11.51 -18.09
C MET A 24 -3.00 -11.29 -16.95
N LEU A 25 -1.84 -10.76 -17.28
CA LEU A 25 -0.87 -10.34 -16.28
C LEU A 25 -1.25 -8.95 -15.75
N ASP A 26 -1.85 -8.92 -14.57
CA ASP A 26 -2.21 -7.68 -13.87
C ASP A 26 -1.00 -7.08 -13.13
N TYR A 27 -0.40 -6.06 -13.73
CA TYR A 27 0.65 -5.23 -13.15
C TYR A 27 0.11 -3.96 -12.48
N CYS A 28 -1.20 -3.74 -12.44
CA CYS A 28 -1.80 -2.66 -11.65
C CYS A 28 -1.85 -3.02 -10.16
N TYR A 29 -2.06 -4.30 -9.85
CA TYR A 29 -2.37 -4.76 -8.51
C TYR A 29 -1.12 -5.10 -7.68
N LEU A 30 -1.10 -4.55 -6.46
CA LEU A 30 0.09 -4.50 -5.61
C LEU A 30 -0.01 -5.56 -4.52
N VAL A 31 0.51 -6.75 -4.76
CA VAL A 31 0.47 -7.89 -3.81
C VAL A 31 1.77 -8.67 -3.79
N ASN A 32 2.04 -9.36 -2.70
CA ASN A 32 3.06 -10.39 -2.66
C ASN A 32 2.53 -11.69 -3.32
N PRO A 33 3.12 -12.19 -4.41
CA PRO A 33 2.67 -13.41 -5.08
C PRO A 33 3.20 -14.71 -4.44
N TYR A 34 3.95 -14.61 -3.34
CA TYR A 34 4.63 -15.76 -2.72
C TYR A 34 3.94 -16.28 -1.47
N PHE A 35 3.45 -15.41 -0.57
CA PHE A 35 2.87 -15.88 0.70
C PHE A 35 1.57 -16.65 0.51
N ASN A 36 0.75 -16.27 -0.47
CA ASN A 36 -0.49 -16.97 -0.82
C ASN A 36 -0.27 -18.35 -1.49
N ARG A 37 0.98 -18.84 -1.53
CA ARG A 37 1.31 -20.21 -1.93
C ARG A 37 1.70 -21.10 -0.75
N SER A 38 1.71 -20.53 0.47
CA SER A 38 1.93 -21.29 1.70
C SER A 38 0.72 -22.14 2.06
N SER A 39 0.91 -23.07 3.00
CA SER A 39 -0.13 -23.99 3.47
C SER A 39 -1.30 -23.30 4.17
N ILE A 40 -1.19 -22.01 4.54
CA ILE A 40 -2.32 -21.24 5.08
C ILE A 40 -3.54 -21.26 4.15
N ILE A 41 -3.33 -21.28 2.83
CA ILE A 41 -4.42 -21.33 1.86
C ILE A 41 -5.11 -22.69 1.87
N ALA A 42 -4.38 -23.79 2.09
CA ALA A 42 -4.96 -25.12 2.20
C ALA A 42 -5.84 -25.24 3.45
N ASP A 43 -5.36 -24.76 4.60
CA ASP A 43 -6.16 -24.70 5.83
C ASP A 43 -7.42 -23.85 5.65
N MET A 44 -7.33 -22.71 4.95
CA MET A 44 -8.51 -21.89 4.63
C MET A 44 -9.50 -22.59 3.69
N GLN A 45 -9.02 -23.40 2.74
CA GLN A 45 -9.87 -24.17 1.84
C GLN A 45 -10.63 -25.28 2.59
N GLU A 46 -9.99 -25.95 3.54
CA GLU A 46 -10.61 -26.98 4.37
C GLU A 46 -11.79 -26.43 5.19
N PHE A 47 -11.65 -25.20 5.69
CA PHE A 47 -12.69 -24.53 6.47
C PHE A 47 -13.74 -23.78 5.63
N PHE A 48 -13.62 -23.76 4.29
CA PHE A 48 -14.47 -22.96 3.41
C PHE A 48 -15.98 -23.09 3.68
N PRO A 49 -16.57 -24.31 3.85
CA PRO A 49 -18.01 -24.44 4.10
C PRO A 49 -18.48 -23.73 5.37
N VAL A 50 -17.65 -23.69 6.41
CA VAL A 50 -17.96 -23.00 7.67
C VAL A 50 -17.83 -21.49 7.49
N LEU A 51 -16.73 -21.04 6.89
CA LEU A 51 -16.42 -19.61 6.71
C LEU A 51 -17.46 -18.88 5.85
N VAL A 52 -18.13 -19.59 4.93
CA VAL A 52 -19.19 -19.00 4.09
C VAL A 52 -20.57 -19.04 4.76
N SER A 53 -20.80 -19.98 5.70
CA SER A 53 -22.14 -20.22 6.27
C SER A 53 -22.35 -19.57 7.63
N GLU A 54 -21.28 -19.21 8.33
CA GLU A 54 -21.33 -18.66 9.69
C GLU A 54 -20.90 -17.19 9.75
N TYR A 55 -21.55 -16.42 10.62
CA TYR A 55 -21.17 -15.03 10.88
C TYR A 55 -19.81 -14.96 11.59
N PRO A 56 -19.01 -13.93 11.28
CA PRO A 56 -17.78 -13.66 12.02
C PRO A 56 -18.09 -13.14 13.43
N SER A 57 -17.10 -13.23 14.29
CA SER A 57 -17.09 -12.62 15.61
C SER A 57 -17.09 -11.08 15.54
N GLY A 58 -17.48 -10.45 16.64
CA GLY A 58 -17.44 -9.00 16.78
C GLY A 58 -16.06 -8.42 17.11
N MET A 59 -15.99 -7.08 17.16
CA MET A 59 -14.77 -6.30 17.34
C MET A 59 -13.85 -6.74 18.49
N GLY A 60 -14.41 -7.21 19.62
CA GLY A 60 -13.63 -7.66 20.78
C GLY A 60 -12.71 -8.84 20.43
N VAL A 61 -13.27 -9.88 19.79
CA VAL A 61 -12.52 -11.06 19.36
C VAL A 61 -11.55 -10.69 18.24
N ASN A 62 -12.00 -9.92 17.25
CA ASN A 62 -11.16 -9.54 16.12
C ASN A 62 -9.95 -8.71 16.55
N SER A 63 -10.12 -7.80 17.52
CA SER A 63 -9.01 -7.03 18.10
C SER A 63 -8.04 -7.92 18.87
N LEU A 64 -8.53 -8.96 19.56
CA LEU A 64 -7.69 -9.93 20.27
C LEU A 64 -6.87 -10.79 19.29
N LEU A 65 -7.48 -11.23 18.19
CA LEU A 65 -6.77 -11.96 17.13
C LEU A 65 -5.71 -11.09 16.47
N ALA A 66 -6.05 -9.83 16.16
CA ALA A 66 -5.11 -8.85 15.63
C ALA A 66 -3.92 -8.61 16.58
N SER A 67 -4.21 -8.44 17.87
CA SER A 67 -3.21 -8.29 18.94
C SER A 67 -2.18 -9.44 18.91
N LYS A 68 -2.64 -10.68 18.79
CA LYS A 68 -1.75 -11.86 18.72
C LYS A 68 -0.95 -11.94 17.42
N CYS A 69 -1.54 -11.52 16.30
CA CYS A 69 -0.86 -11.52 15.00
C CYS A 69 0.34 -10.57 15.00
N TRP A 70 0.11 -9.32 15.41
CA TRP A 70 1.05 -8.20 15.27
C TRP A 70 1.69 -7.76 16.58
N ASN A 71 1.55 -8.55 17.65
CA ASN A 71 2.17 -8.30 18.96
C ASN A 71 1.88 -6.89 19.53
N ILE A 72 0.65 -6.42 19.38
CA ILE A 72 0.20 -5.11 19.84
C ILE A 72 -0.90 -5.27 20.89
N LYS A 73 -1.06 -4.32 21.82
CA LYS A 73 -2.16 -4.34 22.80
C LYS A 73 -3.53 -4.34 22.11
N GLN A 74 -4.47 -5.09 22.66
CA GLN A 74 -5.81 -5.23 22.09
C GLN A 74 -6.57 -3.89 22.02
N GLU A 75 -6.40 -3.04 23.03
CA GLU A 75 -6.98 -1.70 23.07
C GLU A 75 -6.37 -0.74 22.04
N TYR A 76 -5.20 -1.07 21.45
CA TYR A 76 -4.50 -0.19 20.51
C TYR A 76 -4.88 -0.45 19.05
N VAL A 77 -5.55 -1.56 18.73
CA VAL A 77 -5.75 -2.00 17.35
C VAL A 77 -7.23 -2.07 16.94
N ILE A 78 -7.51 -1.65 15.71
CA ILE A 78 -8.80 -1.84 15.03
C ILE A 78 -8.57 -2.65 13.75
N PRO A 79 -9.04 -3.91 13.66
CA PRO A 79 -9.17 -4.60 12.39
C PRO A 79 -10.35 -4.05 11.58
N GLY A 80 -10.13 -3.84 10.29
CA GLY A 80 -11.11 -3.26 9.36
C GLY A 80 -11.22 -4.01 8.03
N ASN A 81 -12.30 -3.74 7.31
CA ASN A 81 -12.63 -4.28 5.97
C ASN A 81 -11.73 -3.70 4.87
N GLY A 82 -10.43 -3.94 5.04
CA GLY A 82 -9.33 -3.31 4.34
C GLY A 82 -8.99 -1.96 4.94
N ALA A 83 -7.81 -1.45 4.60
CA ALA A 83 -7.39 -0.11 5.01
C ALA A 83 -8.41 0.97 4.59
N ALA A 84 -9.12 0.79 3.46
CA ALA A 84 -10.09 1.78 2.96
C ALA A 84 -11.23 2.11 3.95
N GLU A 85 -11.76 1.11 4.69
CA GLU A 85 -12.76 1.35 5.75
C GLU A 85 -12.14 2.18 6.87
N LEU A 86 -10.96 1.80 7.32
CA LEU A 86 -10.26 2.46 8.42
C LEU A 86 -9.81 3.88 8.05
N ILE A 87 -9.39 4.12 6.80
CA ILE A 87 -9.07 5.45 6.28
C ILE A 87 -10.31 6.33 6.31
N LYS A 88 -11.48 5.80 5.93
CA LYS A 88 -12.75 6.54 6.04
C LYS A 88 -13.01 6.96 7.48
N VAL A 89 -13.00 5.99 8.40
CA VAL A 89 -13.27 6.23 9.82
C VAL A 89 -12.25 7.22 10.41
N LEU A 90 -10.96 7.05 10.14
CA LEU A 90 -9.91 7.95 10.64
C LEU A 90 -10.09 9.38 10.13
N MET A 91 -10.28 9.55 8.82
CA MET A 91 -10.39 10.88 8.19
C MET A 91 -11.69 11.60 8.57
N GLU A 92 -12.80 10.89 8.81
CA GLU A 92 -14.06 11.49 9.29
C GLU A 92 -13.96 12.02 10.73
N ASN A 93 -12.99 11.55 11.52
CA ASN A 93 -12.69 12.10 12.85
C ASN A 93 -11.59 13.17 12.82
N LEU A 94 -11.05 13.50 11.63
CA LEU A 94 -9.98 14.46 11.50
C LEU A 94 -10.53 15.89 11.54
N GLU A 95 -9.99 16.70 12.45
CA GLU A 95 -10.23 18.14 12.53
C GLU A 95 -9.04 18.91 11.94
N GLY A 96 -9.24 20.17 11.55
CA GLY A 96 -8.16 21.02 11.07
C GLY A 96 -7.57 20.65 9.69
N THR A 97 -6.36 21.06 9.42
CA THR A 97 -5.66 20.96 8.14
C THR A 97 -4.74 19.74 8.10
N ILE A 98 -4.52 19.19 6.90
CA ILE A 98 -3.62 18.04 6.69
C ILE A 98 -2.50 18.37 5.72
N GLY A 99 -1.28 18.04 6.12
CA GLY A 99 -0.10 17.98 5.26
C GLY A 99 -0.02 16.67 4.52
N VAL A 100 0.09 16.71 3.20
CA VAL A 100 0.24 15.53 2.34
C VAL A 100 1.47 15.68 1.44
N ILE A 101 2.15 14.59 1.18
CA ILE A 101 3.21 14.53 0.16
C ILE A 101 2.56 14.12 -1.16
N ARG A 102 2.91 14.74 -2.29
CA ARG A 102 2.45 14.30 -3.62
C ARG A 102 3.63 14.04 -4.57
N PRO A 103 3.51 13.06 -5.48
CA PRO A 103 2.32 12.22 -5.74
C PRO A 103 2.05 11.20 -4.64
N THR A 104 0.77 10.86 -4.40
CA THR A 104 0.42 9.93 -3.31
C THR A 104 -0.84 9.11 -3.58
N PHE A 105 -1.25 8.28 -2.63
CA PHE A 105 -2.51 7.56 -2.64
C PHE A 105 -3.65 8.49 -2.21
N GLU A 106 -4.36 9.04 -3.20
CA GLU A 106 -5.37 10.09 -3.01
C GLU A 106 -6.58 9.69 -2.17
N GLU A 107 -6.69 8.43 -1.73
CA GLU A 107 -7.77 7.95 -0.85
C GLU A 107 -7.90 8.80 0.43
N TYR A 108 -6.79 9.23 1.02
CA TYR A 108 -6.79 10.12 2.18
C TYR A 108 -7.27 11.54 1.83
N PRO A 109 -6.57 12.32 0.97
CA PRO A 109 -6.98 13.70 0.69
C PRO A 109 -8.36 13.82 0.03
N ASN A 110 -8.81 12.82 -0.75
CA ASN A 110 -10.15 12.84 -1.37
C ASN A 110 -11.30 12.79 -0.35
N ARG A 111 -11.03 12.53 0.93
CA ARG A 111 -12.03 12.55 2.01
C ARG A 111 -12.19 13.93 2.66
N LEU A 112 -11.38 14.90 2.25
CA LEU A 112 -11.41 16.26 2.79
C LEU A 112 -11.66 17.28 1.67
N PRO A 113 -12.26 18.43 1.98
CA PRO A 113 -12.24 19.60 1.09
C PRO A 113 -10.80 20.00 0.74
N ASP A 114 -10.58 20.42 -0.51
CA ASP A 114 -9.25 20.78 -1.02
C ASP A 114 -8.60 21.91 -0.19
N GLU A 115 -9.40 22.81 0.41
CA GLU A 115 -8.93 23.93 1.25
C GLU A 115 -8.26 23.47 2.56
N ARG A 116 -8.53 22.22 2.99
CA ARG A 116 -7.91 21.62 4.18
C ARG A 116 -6.61 20.88 3.86
N VAL A 117 -6.23 20.75 2.58
CA VAL A 117 -5.13 19.88 2.14
C VAL A 117 -3.92 20.70 1.67
N PHE A 118 -2.87 20.72 2.49
CA PHE A 118 -1.61 21.40 2.21
C PHE A 118 -0.61 20.38 1.64
N THR A 119 -0.11 20.66 0.44
CA THR A 119 0.69 19.68 -0.32
C THR A 119 2.17 20.04 -0.34
N PHE A 120 3.04 19.10 0.02
CA PHE A 120 4.45 19.09 -0.33
C PHE A 120 4.66 18.30 -1.63
N VAL A 121 5.40 18.87 -2.60
CA VAL A 121 5.83 18.15 -3.80
C VAL A 121 7.34 18.25 -3.87
N SER A 122 8.02 17.10 -3.84
CA SER A 122 9.48 17.09 -3.94
C SER A 122 9.94 17.63 -5.29
N LYS A 123 10.96 18.49 -5.26
CA LYS A 123 11.67 19.00 -6.43
C LYS A 123 12.96 18.23 -6.72
N LYS A 124 13.34 17.28 -5.85
CA LYS A 124 14.50 16.41 -6.06
C LYS A 124 14.17 15.37 -7.15
N ALA A 125 15.20 14.79 -7.75
CA ALA A 125 15.02 13.72 -8.75
C ALA A 125 14.20 12.55 -8.18
N ASP A 126 13.47 11.86 -9.06
CA ASP A 126 12.68 10.65 -8.74
C ASP A 126 11.67 10.83 -7.59
N PHE A 127 11.20 12.06 -7.38
CA PHE A 127 10.33 12.44 -6.27
C PHE A 127 10.90 12.05 -4.90
N ARG A 128 12.24 11.98 -4.76
CA ARG A 128 12.87 11.62 -3.48
C ARG A 128 12.69 12.72 -2.45
N TYR A 129 12.46 12.34 -1.22
CA TYR A 129 12.45 13.25 -0.08
C TYR A 129 12.81 12.48 1.19
N ASP A 130 13.32 13.20 2.17
CA ASP A 130 13.65 12.69 3.50
C ASP A 130 12.81 13.41 4.56
N GLU A 131 13.00 13.04 5.82
CA GLU A 131 12.33 13.68 6.94
C GLU A 131 12.65 15.17 7.09
N ASP A 132 13.85 15.60 6.72
CA ASP A 132 14.28 16.99 6.87
C ASP A 132 13.56 17.90 5.87
N ASP A 133 13.37 17.43 4.63
CA ASP A 133 12.56 18.14 3.63
C ASP A 133 11.14 18.40 4.13
N LEU A 134 10.52 17.41 4.78
CA LEU A 134 9.17 17.52 5.31
C LEU A 134 9.10 18.45 6.51
N ILE A 135 10.06 18.34 7.44
CA ILE A 135 10.17 19.20 8.61
C ILE A 135 10.36 20.65 8.18
N GLU A 136 11.25 20.92 7.22
CA GLU A 136 11.51 22.26 6.70
C GLU A 136 10.24 22.86 6.09
N TYR A 137 9.59 22.12 5.19
CA TYR A 137 8.38 22.60 4.51
C TYR A 137 7.23 22.88 5.48
N PHE A 138 6.84 21.90 6.29
CA PHE A 138 5.69 22.03 7.19
C PHE A 138 5.99 22.88 8.44
N SER A 139 7.25 23.27 8.68
CA SER A 139 7.56 24.35 9.63
C SER A 139 7.19 25.74 9.10
N THR A 140 7.16 25.92 7.78
CA THR A 140 6.72 27.17 7.12
C THR A 140 5.24 27.17 6.74
N VAL A 141 4.67 25.98 6.54
CA VAL A 141 3.26 25.75 6.21
C VAL A 141 2.65 24.87 7.31
N PRO A 142 2.28 25.45 8.47
CA PRO A 142 1.81 24.66 9.61
C PRO A 142 0.51 23.93 9.28
N VAL A 143 0.41 22.70 9.76
CA VAL A 143 -0.76 21.83 9.60
C VAL A 143 -1.10 21.17 10.93
N ASP A 144 -2.37 20.80 11.13
CA ASP A 144 -2.82 20.12 12.34
C ASP A 144 -2.49 18.62 12.30
N THR A 145 -2.36 18.06 11.10
CA THR A 145 -2.03 16.64 10.86
C THR A 145 -1.00 16.50 9.75
N LEU A 146 -0.01 15.63 9.92
CA LEU A 146 0.87 15.18 8.85
C LEU A 146 0.49 13.77 8.43
N LEU A 147 0.22 13.56 7.14
CA LEU A 147 0.08 12.23 6.55
C LEU A 147 1.35 11.84 5.81
N LEU A 148 1.91 10.69 6.16
CA LEU A 148 3.00 10.06 5.44
C LEU A 148 2.60 8.63 5.04
N ILE A 149 2.75 8.29 3.76
CA ILE A 149 2.71 6.91 3.27
C ILE A 149 4.15 6.46 3.09
N ASN A 150 4.55 5.35 3.72
CA ASN A 150 5.95 4.92 3.76
C ASN A 150 6.09 3.39 3.70
N PRO A 151 6.63 2.82 2.62
CA PRO A 151 6.99 3.45 1.35
C PRO A 151 5.82 4.13 0.62
N ASP A 152 6.08 5.28 -0.03
CA ASP A 152 5.08 6.10 -0.71
C ASP A 152 4.57 5.50 -2.02
N ASN A 153 3.29 5.74 -2.33
CA ASN A 153 2.59 5.27 -3.54
C ASN A 153 2.10 6.45 -4.40
N PRO A 154 2.72 6.75 -5.55
CA PRO A 154 3.36 5.75 -6.40
C PRO A 154 4.89 5.76 -6.38
N SER A 155 5.55 6.73 -5.76
CA SER A 155 6.99 6.96 -5.99
C SER A 155 7.90 5.82 -5.52
N GLY A 156 7.48 5.04 -4.52
CA GLY A 156 8.31 4.06 -3.84
C GLY A 156 9.34 4.69 -2.90
N ASN A 157 9.25 5.99 -2.62
CA ASN A 157 10.12 6.67 -1.65
C ASN A 157 9.97 6.06 -0.26
N PHE A 158 11.08 5.90 0.44
CA PHE A 158 11.09 5.29 1.77
C PHE A 158 11.98 6.09 2.72
N ILE A 159 11.39 6.52 3.82
CA ILE A 159 12.04 7.11 4.97
C ILE A 159 12.33 5.99 5.96
N SER A 160 13.59 5.90 6.41
CA SER A 160 14.04 4.88 7.36
C SER A 160 13.35 5.01 8.71
N MET A 161 13.39 3.95 9.53
CA MET A 161 12.84 4.00 10.90
C MET A 161 13.43 5.14 11.75
N GLN A 162 14.71 5.49 11.53
CA GLN A 162 15.35 6.64 12.18
C GLN A 162 14.71 7.97 11.74
N GLY A 163 14.46 8.13 10.44
CA GLY A 163 13.77 9.31 9.90
C GLY A 163 12.32 9.40 10.36
N ILE A 164 11.61 8.27 10.44
CA ILE A 164 10.25 8.20 10.98
C ILE A 164 10.22 8.62 12.45
N ARG A 165 11.16 8.14 13.28
CA ARG A 165 11.30 8.60 14.67
C ARG A 165 11.53 10.10 14.75
N LYS A 166 12.42 10.65 13.92
CA LYS A 166 12.68 12.09 13.87
C LYS A 166 11.44 12.91 13.48
N LEU A 167 10.63 12.43 12.54
CA LEU A 167 9.32 13.04 12.24
C LEU A 167 8.34 12.92 13.40
N ALA A 168 8.27 11.76 14.05
CA ALA A 168 7.39 11.55 15.20
C ALA A 168 7.77 12.47 16.38
N ASP A 169 9.06 12.66 16.63
CA ASP A 169 9.58 13.62 17.62
C ASP A 169 9.21 15.06 17.26
N TRP A 170 9.43 15.46 16.01
CA TRP A 170 9.09 16.81 15.56
C TRP A 170 7.57 17.09 15.62
N THR A 171 6.74 16.16 15.14
CA THR A 171 5.28 16.29 15.21
C THR A 171 4.79 16.35 16.66
N LYS A 172 5.38 15.55 17.57
CA LYS A 172 5.11 15.63 19.02
C LYS A 172 5.39 17.02 19.58
N GLN A 173 6.56 17.58 19.28
CA GLN A 173 6.96 18.91 19.75
C GLN A 173 6.06 20.03 19.22
N LYS A 174 5.51 19.86 18.01
CA LYS A 174 4.62 20.82 17.36
C LYS A 174 3.13 20.56 17.63
N ASN A 175 2.80 19.52 18.40
CA ASN A 175 1.42 19.08 18.64
C ASN A 175 0.65 18.79 17.32
N ILE A 176 1.34 18.18 16.36
CA ILE A 176 0.78 17.76 15.07
C ILE A 176 0.41 16.28 15.18
N GLN A 177 -0.80 15.91 14.79
CA GLN A 177 -1.17 14.50 14.69
C GLN A 177 -0.39 13.83 13.55
N PHE A 178 0.15 12.63 13.76
CA PHE A 178 0.95 11.95 12.75
C PHE A 178 0.25 10.68 12.25
N ILE A 179 -0.19 10.69 10.99
CA ILE A 179 -0.76 9.51 10.34
C ILE A 179 0.33 8.88 9.48
N LEU A 180 0.72 7.65 9.81
CA LEU A 180 1.66 6.84 9.04
C LEU A 180 0.92 5.68 8.39
N ASP A 181 0.92 5.61 7.07
CA ASP A 181 0.51 4.42 6.32
C ASP A 181 1.73 3.58 5.95
N GLU A 182 1.93 2.48 6.68
CA GLU A 182 3.03 1.54 6.49
C GLU A 182 2.62 0.29 5.69
N SER A 183 1.57 0.38 4.87
CA SER A 183 1.03 -0.77 4.10
C SER A 183 2.03 -1.45 3.17
N PHE A 184 3.15 -0.81 2.85
CA PHE A 184 4.21 -1.38 2.00
C PHE A 184 5.53 -1.64 2.74
N VAL A 185 5.59 -1.41 4.07
CA VAL A 185 6.85 -1.48 4.82
C VAL A 185 7.47 -2.89 4.81
N ASP A 186 6.65 -3.93 4.70
CA ASP A 186 7.11 -5.33 4.70
C ASP A 186 7.86 -5.72 3.42
N PHE A 187 7.92 -4.83 2.43
CA PHE A 187 8.72 -4.99 1.21
C PHE A 187 10.09 -4.31 1.30
N THR A 188 10.35 -3.55 2.36
CA THR A 188 11.60 -2.79 2.51
C THR A 188 12.78 -3.69 2.83
N ASP A 189 13.99 -3.25 2.50
CA ASP A 189 15.19 -3.94 2.95
C ASP A 189 15.28 -3.87 4.49
N GLY A 190 15.51 -5.01 5.14
CA GLY A 190 15.52 -5.09 6.61
C GLY A 190 14.15 -4.84 7.26
N TYR A 191 13.05 -5.13 6.55
CA TYR A 191 11.68 -4.79 6.95
C TYR A 191 11.29 -5.16 8.38
N GLU A 192 11.89 -6.20 8.97
CA GLU A 192 11.60 -6.66 10.34
C GLU A 192 11.77 -5.55 11.39
N ASN A 193 12.60 -4.54 11.12
CA ASN A 193 12.90 -3.43 12.03
C ASN A 193 12.26 -2.10 11.61
N ASN A 194 11.41 -2.09 10.58
CA ASN A 194 10.90 -0.85 9.96
C ASN A 194 9.44 -0.53 10.32
N THR A 195 8.70 -1.45 10.96
CA THR A 195 7.32 -1.20 11.39
C THR A 195 7.26 -0.31 12.63
N CYS A 196 6.28 0.58 12.67
CA CYS A 196 5.91 1.39 13.84
C CYS A 196 4.79 0.73 14.68
N ILE A 197 4.32 -0.46 14.30
CA ILE A 197 3.38 -1.25 15.11
C ILE A 197 4.16 -1.94 16.23
N ASP A 198 4.46 -1.15 17.25
CA ASP A 198 5.09 -1.58 18.49
C ASP A 198 4.48 -0.81 19.66
N ASN A 199 4.24 -1.49 20.79
CA ASN A 199 3.57 -0.86 21.93
C ASN A 199 4.39 0.31 22.49
N SER A 200 5.71 0.13 22.64
CA SER A 200 6.58 1.15 23.23
C SER A 200 6.72 2.37 22.32
N PHE A 201 6.81 2.14 21.01
CA PHE A 201 6.89 3.22 20.02
C PHE A 201 5.59 4.03 19.99
N LEU A 202 4.43 3.38 19.97
CA LEU A 202 3.14 4.09 19.98
C LEU A 202 2.89 4.82 21.31
N GLU A 203 3.30 4.26 22.44
CA GLU A 203 3.20 4.93 23.75
C GLU A 203 4.09 6.17 23.84
N GLU A 204 5.24 6.16 23.19
CA GLU A 204 6.13 7.33 23.11
C GLU A 204 5.53 8.46 22.25
N PHE A 205 4.73 8.11 21.23
CA PHE A 205 4.10 9.03 20.28
C PHE A 205 2.56 8.87 20.25
N PRO A 206 1.85 9.30 21.31
CA PRO A 206 0.41 9.07 21.45
C PRO A 206 -0.47 9.81 20.42
N GLN A 207 0.08 10.81 19.73
CA GLN A 207 -0.59 11.49 18.62
C GLN A 207 -0.43 10.75 17.27
N MET A 208 0.21 9.58 17.27
CA MET A 208 0.46 8.79 16.07
C MET A 208 -0.66 7.76 15.81
N PHE A 209 -1.02 7.63 14.53
CA PHE A 209 -1.90 6.59 14.01
C PHE A 209 -1.17 5.84 12.91
N VAL A 210 -1.05 4.51 13.06
CA VAL A 210 -0.35 3.64 12.10
C VAL A 210 -1.36 2.79 11.37
N MET A 211 -1.48 3.01 10.06
CA MET A 211 -2.31 2.22 9.14
C MET A 211 -1.47 1.13 8.48
N LYS A 212 -1.99 -0.10 8.43
CA LYS A 212 -1.37 -1.19 7.67
C LYS A 212 -2.40 -2.02 6.93
N SER A 213 -2.28 -2.09 5.61
CA SER A 213 -3.05 -3.00 4.77
C SER A 213 -2.44 -4.40 4.77
N ILE A 214 -3.15 -5.38 5.33
CA ILE A 214 -2.75 -6.79 5.32
C ILE A 214 -2.87 -7.38 3.90
N SER A 215 -3.78 -6.84 3.10
CA SER A 215 -4.03 -7.24 1.72
C SER A 215 -2.79 -7.24 0.80
N LYS A 216 -1.75 -6.45 1.10
CA LYS A 216 -0.59 -6.23 0.23
C LYS A 216 0.47 -7.30 0.44
N SER A 217 1.26 -7.18 1.49
CA SER A 217 2.41 -8.04 1.79
C SER A 217 2.04 -9.49 2.05
N TYR A 218 0.83 -9.74 2.53
CA TYR A 218 0.33 -11.10 2.76
C TYR A 218 -0.32 -11.71 1.50
N GLY A 219 -0.48 -10.97 0.40
CA GLY A 219 -0.98 -11.54 -0.85
C GLY A 219 -2.43 -12.06 -0.80
N VAL A 220 -3.22 -11.60 0.18
CA VAL A 220 -4.61 -12.06 0.43
C VAL A 220 -5.64 -10.92 0.36
N PRO A 221 -5.67 -10.13 -0.72
CA PRO A 221 -6.47 -8.92 -0.73
C PRO A 221 -7.98 -9.15 -0.87
N GLY A 222 -8.38 -10.36 -1.30
CA GLY A 222 -9.78 -10.79 -1.29
C GLY A 222 -10.35 -10.90 0.13
N LEU A 223 -9.48 -11.08 1.14
CA LEU A 223 -9.90 -11.04 2.55
C LEU A 223 -10.34 -9.67 3.00
N ARG A 224 -9.90 -8.61 2.31
CA ARG A 224 -10.21 -7.23 2.69
C ARG A 224 -9.88 -7.00 4.17
N LEU A 225 -8.62 -7.20 4.55
CA LEU A 225 -8.15 -6.99 5.92
C LEU A 225 -7.13 -5.85 5.97
N GLY A 226 -7.32 -4.96 6.94
CA GLY A 226 -6.39 -3.90 7.32
C GLY A 226 -6.46 -3.67 8.83
N ILE A 227 -5.45 -3.01 9.38
CA ILE A 227 -5.42 -2.61 10.78
C ILE A 227 -5.04 -1.14 10.93
N LEU A 228 -5.59 -0.50 11.96
CA LEU A 228 -5.23 0.82 12.43
C LEU A 228 -4.79 0.70 13.88
N CYS A 229 -3.60 1.19 14.19
CA CYS A 229 -2.97 1.08 15.50
C CYS A 229 -2.69 2.47 16.08
N SER A 230 -2.95 2.67 17.37
CA SER A 230 -2.54 3.85 18.13
C SER A 230 -2.59 3.56 19.63
N SER A 231 -1.72 4.20 20.42
CA SER A 231 -1.82 4.15 21.89
C SER A 231 -2.92 5.08 22.44
N ASN A 232 -3.53 5.92 21.60
CA ASN A 232 -4.69 6.73 21.96
C ASN A 232 -5.95 5.87 22.05
N VAL A 233 -6.13 5.23 23.22
CA VAL A 233 -7.22 4.27 23.49
C VAL A 233 -8.61 4.86 23.32
N ASP A 234 -8.80 6.16 23.62
CA ASP A 234 -10.09 6.82 23.51
C ASP A 234 -10.47 7.02 22.04
N ALA A 235 -9.52 7.46 21.21
CA ALA A 235 -9.72 7.57 19.77
C ALA A 235 -9.99 6.19 19.15
N ILE A 236 -9.23 5.17 19.55
CA ILE A 236 -9.44 3.79 19.08
C ILE A 236 -10.81 3.26 19.49
N ALA A 237 -11.22 3.44 20.75
CA ALA A 237 -12.53 3.02 21.23
C ALA A 237 -13.70 3.74 20.54
N LYS A 238 -13.54 5.04 20.24
CA LYS A 238 -14.51 5.82 19.46
C LYS A 238 -14.64 5.26 18.04
N MET A 239 -13.53 5.04 17.35
CA MET A 239 -13.51 4.52 15.98
C MET A 239 -14.03 3.07 15.89
N LYS A 240 -13.76 2.23 16.89
CA LYS A 240 -14.34 0.86 16.99
C LYS A 240 -15.87 0.86 16.98
N LYS A 241 -16.52 1.91 17.47
CA LYS A 241 -17.99 2.06 17.47
C LYS A 241 -18.56 2.57 16.15
N GLN A 242 -17.71 3.09 15.26
CA GLN A 242 -18.12 3.66 13.96
C GLN A 242 -18.06 2.62 12.82
N VAL A 243 -17.32 1.53 13.02
CA VAL A 243 -17.39 0.38 12.11
C VAL A 243 -18.57 -0.53 12.47
N SER A 244 -19.04 -1.29 11.50
CA SER A 244 -20.15 -2.24 11.68
C SER A 244 -19.80 -3.36 12.67
N ILE A 245 -20.79 -3.91 13.38
CA ILE A 245 -20.61 -4.99 14.37
C ILE A 245 -19.88 -6.23 13.81
N TRP A 246 -20.09 -6.52 12.52
CA TRP A 246 -19.46 -7.58 11.74
C TRP A 246 -18.72 -6.98 10.54
N ASN A 247 -17.79 -6.06 10.80
CA ASN A 247 -17.14 -5.30 9.73
C ASN A 247 -16.20 -6.14 8.85
N ILE A 248 -15.49 -7.11 9.42
CA ILE A 248 -14.66 -8.06 8.67
C ILE A 248 -15.43 -9.36 8.41
N ASN A 249 -15.08 -10.07 7.34
CA ASN A 249 -15.67 -11.36 7.00
C ASN A 249 -15.00 -12.53 7.74
N SER A 250 -15.66 -13.68 7.80
CA SER A 250 -15.19 -14.88 8.51
C SER A 250 -13.86 -15.42 7.97
N PHE A 251 -13.56 -15.24 6.67
CA PHE A 251 -12.26 -15.61 6.12
C PHE A 251 -11.11 -14.76 6.67
N ALA A 252 -11.33 -13.45 6.86
CA ALA A 252 -10.34 -12.54 7.43
C ALA A 252 -10.10 -12.83 8.92
N GLU A 253 -11.16 -13.13 9.67
CA GLU A 253 -11.06 -13.57 11.08
C GLU A 253 -10.28 -14.88 11.19
N PHE A 254 -10.66 -15.90 10.42
CA PHE A 254 -10.00 -17.19 10.45
C PHE A 254 -8.52 -17.09 10.01
N PHE A 255 -8.23 -16.25 9.02
CA PHE A 255 -6.86 -15.94 8.64
C PHE A 255 -6.05 -15.41 9.83
N MET A 256 -6.56 -14.44 10.60
CA MET A 256 -5.89 -13.95 11.81
C MET A 256 -5.75 -15.04 12.89
N GLN A 257 -6.73 -15.93 13.01
CA GLN A 257 -6.69 -17.03 13.98
C GLN A 257 -5.54 -18.01 13.70
N ILE A 258 -5.28 -18.34 12.43
CA ILE A 258 -4.27 -19.34 12.07
C ILE A 258 -2.91 -18.73 11.68
N TYR A 259 -2.88 -17.45 11.27
CA TYR A 259 -1.67 -16.77 10.82
C TYR A 259 -0.45 -16.91 11.75
N PRO A 260 -0.57 -16.89 13.09
CA PRO A 260 0.58 -17.07 13.98
C PRO A 260 1.43 -18.32 13.69
N LYS A 261 0.84 -19.38 13.11
CA LYS A 261 1.55 -20.61 12.71
C LYS A 261 2.44 -20.42 11.47
N TYR A 262 2.17 -19.41 10.66
CA TYR A 262 2.76 -19.19 9.32
C TYR A 262 3.68 -17.96 9.26
N LYS A 263 4.10 -17.40 10.41
CA LYS A 263 5.01 -16.24 10.46
C LYS A 263 6.33 -16.50 9.72
N GLU A 264 6.87 -17.70 9.82
CA GLU A 264 8.10 -18.09 9.11
C GLU A 264 7.92 -18.18 7.60
N ASP A 265 6.77 -18.69 7.13
CA ASP A 265 6.47 -18.75 5.69
C ASP A 265 6.25 -17.35 5.12
N TYR A 266 5.64 -16.47 5.92
CA TYR A 266 5.50 -15.06 5.58
C TYR A 266 6.87 -14.37 5.43
N LYS A 267 7.79 -14.60 6.37
CA LYS A 267 9.16 -14.08 6.31
C LYS A 267 9.88 -14.54 5.04
N LYS A 268 9.87 -15.84 4.75
CA LYS A 268 10.46 -16.39 3.51
C LYS A 268 9.85 -15.76 2.26
N ALA A 269 8.54 -15.52 2.25
CA ALA A 269 7.85 -14.88 1.14
C ALA A 269 8.25 -13.42 0.95
N CYS A 270 8.46 -12.65 2.03
CA CYS A 270 9.00 -11.29 1.96
C CYS A 270 10.46 -11.27 1.46
N ASP A 271 11.32 -12.14 1.98
CA ASP A 271 12.73 -12.24 1.56
C ASP A 271 12.83 -12.59 0.07
N GLN A 272 12.04 -13.57 -0.38
CA GLN A 272 11.95 -13.94 -1.79
C GLN A 272 11.43 -12.78 -2.65
N PHE A 273 10.46 -12.02 -2.15
CA PHE A 273 9.92 -10.85 -2.82
C PHE A 273 10.99 -9.78 -3.05
N ILE A 274 11.74 -9.43 -2.01
CA ILE A 274 12.80 -8.41 -2.06
C ILE A 274 13.85 -8.79 -3.11
N LYS A 275 14.29 -10.06 -3.11
CA LYS A 275 15.19 -10.57 -4.15
C LYS A 275 14.60 -10.43 -5.55
N THR A 276 13.32 -10.80 -5.71
CA THR A 276 12.59 -10.70 -6.99
C THR A 276 12.51 -9.26 -7.50
N ARG A 277 12.21 -8.30 -6.61
CA ARG A 277 12.19 -6.86 -6.93
C ARG A 277 13.55 -6.41 -7.45
N ASN A 278 14.62 -6.74 -6.74
CA ASN A 278 15.97 -6.30 -7.09
C ASN A 278 16.44 -6.88 -8.43
N ASP A 279 16.08 -8.13 -8.73
CA ASP A 279 16.36 -8.75 -10.03
C ASP A 279 15.53 -8.14 -11.15
N PHE A 280 14.25 -7.82 -10.90
CA PHE A 280 13.39 -7.18 -11.89
C PHE A 280 13.83 -5.74 -12.20
N GLU A 281 14.25 -4.98 -11.18
CA GLU A 281 14.81 -3.62 -11.36
C GLU A 281 16.01 -3.61 -12.31
N LYS A 282 16.93 -4.56 -12.15
CA LYS A 282 18.12 -4.69 -13.01
C LYS A 282 17.75 -4.93 -14.47
N GLU A 283 16.71 -5.71 -14.74
CA GLU A 283 16.24 -5.94 -16.10
C GLU A 283 15.46 -4.74 -16.66
N LEU A 284 14.64 -4.09 -15.85
CA LEU A 284 13.91 -2.87 -16.26
C LEU A 284 14.87 -1.75 -16.67
N LYS A 285 15.98 -1.57 -15.94
CA LYS A 285 17.01 -0.56 -16.24
C LYS A 285 17.71 -0.77 -17.59
N LYS A 286 17.53 -1.92 -18.24
CA LYS A 286 18.06 -2.19 -19.59
C LYS A 286 17.13 -1.72 -20.71
N ILE A 287 15.92 -1.27 -20.39
CA ILE A 287 14.93 -0.80 -21.37
C ILE A 287 15.12 0.71 -21.59
N PRO A 288 15.48 1.17 -22.80
CA PRO A 288 15.96 2.54 -23.03
C PRO A 288 14.86 3.62 -23.00
N PHE A 289 13.60 3.23 -23.23
CA PHE A 289 12.46 4.15 -23.28
C PHE A 289 11.72 4.27 -21.93
N ILE A 290 12.31 3.78 -20.84
CA ILE A 290 11.82 4.00 -19.48
C ILE A 290 12.98 4.43 -18.57
N HIS A 291 12.68 5.30 -17.61
CA HIS A 291 13.54 5.57 -16.47
C HIS A 291 12.91 4.97 -15.21
N VAL A 292 13.66 4.10 -14.53
CA VAL A 292 13.19 3.31 -13.39
C VAL A 292 13.57 4.01 -12.10
N MET A 293 12.58 4.47 -11.34
CA MET A 293 12.84 5.11 -10.05
C MET A 293 13.10 4.05 -8.97
N PRO A 294 14.06 4.29 -8.06
CA PRO A 294 14.30 3.39 -6.91
C PRO A 294 13.05 3.22 -6.05
N SER A 295 12.80 2.00 -5.60
CA SER A 295 11.61 1.67 -4.81
C SER A 295 11.91 0.66 -3.72
N GLN A 296 11.43 0.97 -2.52
CA GLN A 296 11.41 0.04 -1.39
C GLN A 296 10.03 -0.62 -1.21
N ALA A 297 9.11 -0.44 -2.17
CA ALA A 297 7.77 -1.02 -2.19
C ALA A 297 7.71 -2.29 -3.07
N ASN A 298 6.48 -2.73 -3.40
CA ASN A 298 6.20 -3.86 -4.31
C ASN A 298 5.84 -3.44 -5.75
N TYR A 299 6.33 -2.28 -6.18
CA TYR A 299 6.12 -1.72 -7.51
C TYR A 299 7.26 -0.78 -7.88
N PHE A 300 7.36 -0.47 -9.16
CA PHE A 300 8.19 0.62 -9.67
C PHE A 300 7.32 1.74 -10.24
N PHE A 301 7.73 2.97 -9.95
CA PHE A 301 7.30 4.15 -10.68
C PHE A 301 8.28 4.41 -11.81
N LEU A 302 7.75 4.60 -13.01
CA LEU A 302 8.54 4.71 -14.22
C LEU A 302 8.18 6.01 -14.91
N GLU A 303 9.19 6.76 -15.31
CA GLU A 303 9.02 7.76 -16.36
C GLU A 303 9.10 7.07 -17.72
N VAL A 304 8.13 7.36 -18.60
CA VAL A 304 8.13 6.84 -19.98
C VAL A 304 8.76 7.90 -20.88
N LEU A 305 9.85 7.52 -21.54
CA LEU A 305 10.65 8.38 -22.40
C LEU A 305 10.22 8.23 -23.86
N PRO A 306 10.56 9.21 -24.73
CA PRO A 306 10.34 9.08 -26.18
C PRO A 306 10.91 7.75 -26.74
N PRO A 307 10.26 7.16 -27.76
CA PRO A 307 9.15 7.74 -28.55
C PRO A 307 7.76 7.55 -27.94
N TYR A 308 7.61 6.79 -26.85
CA TYR A 308 6.30 6.39 -26.34
C TYR A 308 5.71 7.37 -25.33
N LYS A 309 4.41 7.23 -25.08
CA LYS A 309 3.73 7.79 -23.92
C LYS A 309 3.13 6.69 -23.03
N PRO A 310 2.97 6.92 -21.71
CA PRO A 310 2.42 5.92 -20.78
C PRO A 310 1.10 5.30 -21.22
N LYS A 311 0.13 6.11 -21.68
CA LYS A 311 -1.17 5.60 -22.13
C LYS A 311 -1.04 4.66 -23.33
N GLU A 312 -0.25 5.07 -24.32
CA GLU A 312 0.04 4.29 -25.52
C GLU A 312 0.76 2.99 -25.18
N LEU A 313 1.82 3.06 -24.38
CA LEU A 313 2.60 1.90 -23.95
C LEU A 313 1.74 0.89 -23.18
N CYS A 314 0.90 1.35 -22.25
CA CYS A 314 -0.06 0.48 -21.54
C CYS A 314 -1.08 -0.14 -22.50
N ALA A 315 -1.54 0.58 -23.52
CA ALA A 315 -2.45 0.03 -24.52
C ALA A 315 -1.77 -1.07 -25.36
N ILE A 316 -0.53 -0.86 -25.79
CA ILE A 316 0.26 -1.87 -26.54
C ILE A 316 0.49 -3.12 -25.68
N LEU A 317 0.88 -2.95 -24.41
CA LEU A 317 1.08 -4.05 -23.46
C LEU A 317 -0.20 -4.88 -23.28
N LEU A 318 -1.35 -4.22 -23.17
CA LEU A 318 -2.63 -4.88 -23.00
C LEU A 318 -3.05 -5.62 -24.27
N GLU A 319 -3.02 -4.95 -25.43
CA GLU A 319 -3.53 -5.48 -26.70
C GLU A 319 -2.66 -6.62 -27.26
N LYS A 320 -1.33 -6.45 -27.24
CA LYS A 320 -0.41 -7.41 -27.86
C LYS A 320 0.08 -8.51 -26.92
N TYR A 321 0.15 -8.23 -25.63
CA TYR A 321 0.79 -9.13 -24.65
C TYR A 321 -0.14 -9.55 -23.50
N ASN A 322 -1.38 -9.06 -23.46
CA ASN A 322 -2.34 -9.32 -22.37
C ASN A 322 -1.78 -8.90 -20.99
N ILE A 323 -1.07 -7.78 -20.96
CA ILE A 323 -0.45 -7.19 -19.77
C ILE A 323 -1.16 -5.89 -19.42
N LEU A 324 -1.80 -5.83 -18.25
CA LEU A 324 -2.45 -4.62 -17.75
C LEU A 324 -1.51 -3.86 -16.80
N ALA A 325 -1.09 -2.66 -17.17
CA ALA A 325 -0.26 -1.77 -16.36
C ALA A 325 -0.97 -0.45 -16.07
N SER A 326 -0.49 0.34 -15.10
CA SER A 326 -1.13 1.61 -14.72
C SER A 326 -0.43 2.80 -15.35
N ALA A 327 -1.14 3.58 -16.18
CA ALA A 327 -0.63 4.81 -16.80
C ALA A 327 -0.70 6.06 -15.89
N CYS A 328 -1.01 5.88 -14.59
CA CYS A 328 -1.04 6.94 -13.57
C CYS A 328 -1.79 8.24 -13.92
N LEU A 329 -2.78 8.18 -14.82
CA LEU A 329 -3.43 9.36 -15.42
C LEU A 329 -4.17 10.27 -14.42
N ALA A 330 -4.60 9.72 -13.28
CA ALA A 330 -5.36 10.45 -12.25
C ALA A 330 -4.51 10.95 -11.07
N LYS A 331 -3.19 10.75 -11.09
CA LYS A 331 -2.31 11.14 -9.99
C LYS A 331 -2.03 12.65 -10.01
N LYS A 332 -2.26 13.33 -8.89
CA LYS A 332 -1.88 14.72 -8.68
C LYS A 332 -0.39 14.82 -8.31
N GLY A 333 0.23 15.97 -8.52
CA GLY A 333 1.64 16.23 -8.18
C GLY A 333 2.68 15.63 -9.14
N ILE A 334 2.24 15.11 -10.30
CA ILE A 334 3.11 14.70 -11.40
C ILE A 334 2.67 15.35 -12.71
N GLU A 335 3.58 15.39 -13.68
CA GLU A 335 3.23 15.77 -15.05
C GLU A 335 2.26 14.77 -15.69
N PRO A 336 1.16 15.24 -16.31
CA PRO A 336 0.20 14.37 -16.96
C PRO A 336 0.82 13.54 -18.07
N ASN A 337 0.45 12.25 -18.14
CA ASN A 337 0.85 11.33 -19.20
C ASN A 337 2.38 11.27 -19.43
N ARG A 338 3.16 11.34 -18.35
CA ARG A 338 4.62 11.14 -18.35
C ARG A 338 5.06 9.89 -17.60
N TYR A 339 4.26 9.42 -16.64
CA TYR A 339 4.64 8.33 -15.74
C TYR A 339 3.69 7.14 -15.82
N MET A 340 4.20 5.95 -15.52
CA MET A 340 3.44 4.72 -15.31
C MET A 340 3.90 4.01 -14.03
N ARG A 341 3.06 3.12 -13.50
CA ARG A 341 3.39 2.25 -12.36
C ARG A 341 3.15 0.81 -12.73
N ILE A 342 4.10 -0.04 -12.36
CA ILE A 342 4.01 -1.50 -12.53
C ILE A 342 4.31 -2.21 -11.22
N ALA A 343 3.51 -3.23 -10.89
CA ALA A 343 3.77 -4.11 -9.77
C ALA A 343 5.03 -4.95 -10.01
N VAL A 344 5.69 -5.38 -8.94
CA VAL A 344 6.64 -6.50 -9.01
C VAL A 344 5.84 -7.77 -8.79
N ARG A 345 5.87 -8.69 -9.76
CA ARG A 345 5.23 -10.00 -9.67
C ARG A 345 6.27 -11.09 -9.40
N ASN A 346 5.94 -12.35 -9.68
CA ASN A 346 6.91 -13.44 -9.57
C ASN A 346 7.93 -13.40 -10.73
N HIS A 347 9.06 -14.09 -10.59
CA HIS A 347 10.12 -14.11 -11.61
C HIS A 347 9.62 -14.47 -13.02
N GLY A 348 8.70 -15.43 -13.15
CA GLY A 348 8.17 -15.85 -14.45
C GLY A 348 7.32 -14.78 -15.13
N ASP A 349 6.42 -14.14 -14.37
CA ASP A 349 5.60 -13.04 -14.86
C ASP A 349 6.47 -11.83 -15.22
N ASN A 350 7.47 -11.51 -14.39
CA ASN A 350 8.42 -10.41 -14.63
C ASN A 350 9.24 -10.65 -15.90
N ALA A 351 9.71 -11.88 -16.14
CA ALA A 351 10.40 -12.24 -17.38
C ALA A 351 9.53 -12.06 -18.63
N LYS A 352 8.24 -12.41 -18.56
CA LYS A 352 7.28 -12.16 -19.64
C LYS A 352 7.09 -10.66 -19.90
N PHE A 353 7.03 -9.84 -18.84
CA PHE A 353 6.95 -8.39 -18.98
C PHE A 353 8.21 -7.80 -19.64
N ILE A 354 9.40 -8.20 -19.18
CA ILE A 354 10.67 -7.77 -19.79
C ILE A 354 10.74 -8.17 -21.27
N LYS A 355 10.31 -9.37 -21.62
CA LYS A 355 10.24 -9.80 -23.02
C LYS A 355 9.32 -8.90 -23.82
N ALA A 356 8.10 -8.63 -23.34
CA ALA A 356 7.16 -7.72 -24.01
C ALA A 356 7.77 -6.32 -24.24
N MET A 357 8.45 -5.75 -23.24
CA MET A 357 9.10 -4.44 -23.37
C MET A 357 10.25 -4.45 -24.39
N LYS A 358 11.01 -5.56 -24.49
CA LYS A 358 12.07 -5.73 -25.50
C LYS A 358 11.50 -5.93 -26.90
N ASP A 359 10.39 -6.66 -27.03
CA ASP A 359 9.72 -6.88 -28.30
C ASP A 359 9.08 -5.58 -28.84
N ILE A 360 8.62 -4.67 -27.96
CA ILE A 360 8.11 -3.33 -28.34
C ILE A 360 9.24 -2.43 -28.87
N MET A 361 10.46 -2.62 -28.39
CA MET A 361 11.65 -1.87 -28.83
C MET A 361 12.09 -2.22 -30.27
N ALA A 362 11.82 -3.44 -30.70
CA ALA A 362 12.21 -3.99 -32.00
C ALA A 362 11.21 -3.60 -33.09
#